data_AF-A0A377F5Y8-F1
#
_entry.id   AF-A0A377F5Y8-F1
#
_cell.length_a   1.000
_cell.length_b   1.000
_cell.length_c   1.000
_cell.angle_alpha   90.00
_cell.angle_beta   90.00
_cell.angle_gamma   90.00
#
_symmetry.space_group_name_H-M   'P 1'
#
loop_
_entity.id
_entity.type
_entity.pdbx_description
1 polymer ?
#
loop_
_entity_poly.entity_id
_entity_poly.type
_entity_poly.pdbx_seq_one_letter_code
_entity_poly.pdbx_strand_id
1 'polypeptide(L)'
;MRVKHAVVLLMLISPLSWAGTMTFQFRNPNFGGNPNNGAFLLNSAQAQNSYKDPSYNDDFGIETPSALDNFTQAIQSQILGGLLSNINTGKPGRMVTNDYIVDIANRDGQLQLNVTDRKTGQTSTIQVSGLQNNSTDFLSPSFIRKIIMQRLFLLVAVMLLSGCLTAPPKEAARPTLMPRAQSYKDLTHLPAPTGKIFVSVYNIQDETGQFKPYPASNFSTAVPQSATAMLVTALKDSRWFIPLERQGLQNLLNERKIIRAAQENGTVAINNRIPLQSLTAANIMVEGSIIGYESNVKSGGVGARYFGIGADTQYQLDQIAVNLRVVNVSTGEILSSVNTSKTILSYEVQAGVFRFIDYQRLLEGEVGYTSNEPVMLCLMSAIETGVIFLINDGIDRGLWDLQNKAERQNDILVKYRHMSVPPES
;
A
#
# COMPACT_ATOMS: atom_id res chain seq x y z
N MET A 1 -56.86 -14.65 -11.97
CA MET A 1 -56.55 -13.64 -10.93
C MET A 1 -55.53 -14.11 -9.89
N ARG A 2 -55.50 -15.40 -9.50
CA ARG A 2 -54.61 -15.95 -8.46
C ARG A 2 -53.09 -15.83 -8.73
N VAL A 3 -52.65 -15.95 -9.99
CA VAL A 3 -51.21 -15.88 -10.34
C VAL A 3 -50.64 -14.46 -10.21
N LYS A 4 -51.43 -13.43 -10.51
CA LYS A 4 -50.99 -12.02 -10.36
C LYS A 4 -50.74 -11.65 -8.90
N HIS A 5 -51.54 -12.19 -7.99
CA HIS A 5 -51.39 -11.94 -6.54
C HIS A 5 -50.20 -12.69 -5.95
N ALA A 6 -49.89 -13.90 -6.45
CA ALA A 6 -48.71 -14.65 -6.02
C ALA A 6 -47.39 -13.96 -6.42
N VAL A 7 -47.34 -13.32 -7.60
CA VAL A 7 -46.14 -12.58 -8.07
C VAL A 7 -45.92 -11.30 -7.26
N VAL A 8 -46.99 -10.59 -6.87
CA VAL A 8 -46.91 -9.41 -6.00
C VAL A 8 -46.48 -9.80 -4.58
N LEU A 9 -46.96 -10.93 -4.06
CA LEU A 9 -46.55 -11.44 -2.74
C LEU A 9 -45.06 -11.85 -2.72
N LEU A 10 -44.53 -12.40 -3.82
CA LEU A 10 -43.12 -12.79 -3.93
C LEU A 10 -42.16 -11.59 -4.05
N MET A 11 -42.62 -10.45 -4.57
CA MET A 11 -41.84 -9.20 -4.60
C MET A 11 -41.79 -8.46 -3.25
N LEU A 12 -42.71 -8.76 -2.33
CA LEU A 12 -42.77 -8.18 -0.98
C LEU A 12 -41.93 -8.93 0.06
N ILE A 13 -41.42 -10.12 -0.30
CA ILE A 13 -40.47 -10.87 0.54
C ILE A 13 -39.08 -10.63 -0.04
N SER A 14 -38.52 -9.45 0.22
CA SER A 14 -37.08 -9.24 0.07
C SER A 14 -36.38 -10.12 1.10
N PRO A 15 -35.54 -11.10 0.72
CA PRO A 15 -34.68 -11.74 1.70
C PRO A 15 -33.78 -10.65 2.29
N LEU A 16 -33.78 -10.50 3.61
CA LEU A 16 -32.75 -9.78 4.33
C LEU A 16 -31.43 -10.49 4.03
N SER A 17 -30.73 -10.07 2.97
CA SER A 17 -29.40 -10.55 2.66
C SER A 17 -28.46 -10.03 3.73
N TRP A 18 -28.09 -10.89 4.68
CA TRP A 18 -27.03 -10.58 5.62
C TRP A 18 -25.71 -10.73 4.89
N ALA A 19 -25.05 -9.61 4.61
CA ALA A 19 -23.68 -9.63 4.14
C ALA A 19 -22.79 -10.19 5.26
N GLY A 20 -21.98 -11.21 4.96
CA GLY A 20 -20.96 -11.69 5.89
C GLY A 20 -19.90 -10.61 6.12
N THR A 21 -19.28 -10.61 7.30
CA THR A 21 -18.18 -9.69 7.62
C THR A 21 -16.99 -9.94 6.69
N MET A 22 -16.66 -8.99 5.83
CA MET A 22 -15.42 -9.01 5.08
C MET A 22 -14.28 -8.54 5.98
N THR A 23 -13.27 -9.40 6.17
CA THR A 23 -12.02 -9.00 6.81
C THR A 23 -11.01 -8.61 5.72
N PHE A 24 -10.43 -7.43 5.85
CA PHE A 24 -9.34 -7.02 4.98
C PHE A 24 -8.12 -7.89 5.27
N GLN A 25 -7.60 -8.54 4.23
CA GLN A 25 -6.40 -9.35 4.32
C GLN A 25 -5.45 -8.90 3.21
N PHE A 26 -4.20 -8.63 3.58
CA PHE A 26 -3.17 -8.34 2.60
C PHE A 26 -2.95 -9.57 1.72
N ARG A 27 -2.77 -9.38 0.41
CA ARG A 27 -2.43 -10.47 -0.52
C ARG A 27 -0.93 -10.68 -0.64
N ASN A 28 -0.18 -9.58 -0.56
CA ASN A 28 1.27 -9.60 -0.61
C ASN A 28 1.82 -10.05 0.76
N PRO A 29 2.65 -11.11 0.81
CA PRO A 29 3.26 -11.59 2.05
C PRO A 29 4.00 -10.51 2.83
N ASN A 30 4.60 -9.54 2.15
CA ASN A 30 5.43 -8.50 2.75
C ASN A 30 4.64 -7.52 3.64
N PHE A 31 3.31 -7.50 3.53
CA PHE A 31 2.43 -6.66 4.35
C PHE A 31 1.54 -7.50 5.27
N GLY A 32 1.94 -8.73 5.61
CA GLY A 32 1.17 -9.63 6.48
C GLY A 32 0.12 -10.46 5.74
N GLY A 33 0.26 -10.60 4.42
CA GLY A 33 -0.58 -11.48 3.60
C GLY A 33 -0.15 -12.94 3.59
N ASN A 34 -0.95 -13.80 2.97
CA ASN A 34 -0.66 -15.24 2.91
C ASN A 34 0.68 -15.53 2.19
N PRO A 35 1.67 -16.17 2.85
CA PRO A 35 2.99 -16.46 2.27
C PRO A 35 2.95 -17.29 0.98
N ASN A 36 1.93 -18.15 0.82
CA ASN A 36 1.77 -18.99 -0.36
C ASN A 36 1.52 -18.18 -1.64
N ASN A 37 1.10 -16.91 -1.51
CA ASN A 37 0.95 -16.01 -2.65
C ASN A 37 2.28 -15.45 -3.16
N GLY A 38 3.37 -15.55 -2.39
CA GLY A 38 4.65 -14.92 -2.73
C GLY A 38 5.22 -15.39 -4.06
N ALA A 39 5.32 -16.71 -4.26
CA ALA A 39 5.86 -17.29 -5.48
C ALA A 39 5.00 -16.95 -6.71
N PHE A 40 3.67 -17.01 -6.58
CA PHE A 40 2.75 -16.66 -7.66
C PHE A 40 2.85 -15.17 -8.06
N LEU A 41 2.88 -14.27 -7.07
CA LEU A 41 2.99 -12.83 -7.31
C LEU A 41 4.33 -12.45 -7.94
N LEU A 42 5.43 -13.03 -7.48
CA LEU A 42 6.76 -12.82 -8.05
C LEU A 42 6.85 -13.35 -9.49
N ASN A 43 6.38 -14.56 -9.76
CA ASN A 43 6.42 -15.13 -11.10
C ASN A 43 5.50 -14.36 -12.07
N SER A 44 4.33 -13.91 -11.60
CA SER A 44 3.43 -13.07 -12.40
C SER A 44 4.05 -11.70 -12.70
N ALA A 45 4.75 -11.11 -11.74
CA ALA A 45 5.45 -9.84 -11.92
C ALA A 45 6.63 -9.97 -12.90
N GLN A 46 7.41 -11.05 -12.81
CA GLN A 46 8.51 -11.30 -13.76
C GLN A 46 8.00 -11.61 -15.17
N ALA A 47 6.89 -12.32 -15.32
CA ALA A 47 6.29 -12.59 -16.63
C ALA A 47 5.79 -11.33 -17.36
N GLN A 48 5.46 -10.27 -16.61
CA GLN A 48 5.04 -8.97 -17.15
C GLN A 48 6.18 -7.94 -17.13
N ASN A 49 7.35 -8.30 -16.59
CA ASN A 49 8.49 -7.40 -16.47
C ASN A 49 9.10 -7.19 -17.85
N SER A 50 8.82 -6.03 -18.45
CA SER A 50 9.38 -5.60 -19.73
C SER A 50 10.66 -4.76 -19.57
N TYR A 51 11.13 -4.55 -18.34
CA TYR A 51 12.39 -3.85 -18.08
C TYR A 51 13.57 -4.79 -18.32
N LYS A 52 14.35 -4.50 -19.36
CA LYS A 52 15.64 -5.12 -19.61
C LYS A 52 16.73 -4.33 -18.90
N ASP A 53 17.79 -5.03 -18.51
CA ASP A 53 18.97 -4.42 -17.93
C ASP A 53 19.54 -3.36 -18.90
N PRO A 54 19.67 -2.09 -18.49
CA PRO A 54 20.20 -1.03 -19.36
C PRO A 54 21.66 -1.24 -19.77
N SER A 55 22.40 -2.12 -19.10
CA SER A 55 23.76 -2.53 -19.48
C SER A 55 23.82 -3.65 -20.53
N TYR A 56 22.67 -4.23 -20.90
CA TYR A 56 22.59 -5.35 -21.85
C TYR A 56 22.53 -4.93 -23.34
N ASN A 57 22.47 -3.62 -23.64
CA ASN A 57 22.38 -3.12 -25.01
C ASN A 57 23.74 -2.84 -25.67
N ASP A 58 24.85 -3.19 -25.02
CA ASP A 58 26.21 -3.07 -25.55
C ASP A 58 26.92 -4.45 -25.56
N ASP A 59 26.30 -5.49 -26.14
CA ASP A 59 27.06 -6.56 -26.81
C ASP A 59 26.15 -7.40 -27.70
N PHE A 60 26.71 -7.96 -28.77
CA PHE A 60 26.03 -8.77 -29.79
C PHE A 60 25.06 -9.83 -29.21
N GLY A 61 23.75 -9.60 -29.36
CA GLY A 61 22.71 -10.56 -28.98
C GLY A 61 21.54 -10.53 -29.97
N ILE A 62 21.49 -11.54 -30.85
CA ILE A 62 20.40 -11.79 -31.81
C ILE A 62 19.09 -11.99 -31.01
N GLU A 63 18.09 -11.12 -31.19
CA GLU A 63 16.72 -11.44 -30.74
C GLU A 63 16.16 -12.55 -31.64
N THR A 64 16.10 -13.77 -31.13
CA THR A 64 15.36 -14.86 -31.76
C THR A 64 13.88 -14.78 -31.33
N PRO A 65 12.92 -14.52 -32.24
CA PRO A 65 11.51 -14.65 -31.93
C PRO A 65 11.19 -16.11 -31.60
N SER A 66 10.38 -16.34 -30.56
CA SER A 66 10.03 -17.67 -30.11
C SER A 66 9.21 -18.42 -31.17
N ALA A 67 9.48 -19.70 -31.37
CA ALA A 67 8.75 -20.55 -32.33
C ALA A 67 7.24 -20.65 -32.02
N LEU A 68 6.82 -20.27 -30.81
CA LEU A 68 5.44 -20.26 -30.37
C LEU A 68 4.67 -19.01 -30.86
N ASP A 69 5.35 -17.87 -31.04
CA ASP A 69 4.74 -16.63 -31.55
C ASP A 69 4.44 -16.74 -33.05
N ASN A 70 5.33 -17.38 -33.81
CA ASN A 70 5.10 -17.70 -35.23
C ASN A 70 4.05 -18.80 -35.44
N PHE A 71 3.90 -19.72 -34.49
CA PHE A 71 2.89 -20.79 -34.54
C PHE A 71 1.48 -20.29 -34.17
N THR A 72 1.38 -19.35 -33.22
CA THR A 72 0.09 -18.80 -32.77
C THR A 72 -0.52 -17.84 -33.80
N GLN A 73 0.31 -17.08 -34.53
CA GLN A 73 -0.17 -16.23 -35.64
C GLN A 73 -0.60 -17.06 -36.87
N ALA A 74 -0.05 -18.25 -37.09
CA ALA A 74 -0.43 -19.12 -38.21
C ALA A 74 -1.76 -19.88 -37.98
N ILE A 75 -2.11 -20.20 -36.73
CA ILE A 75 -3.33 -20.97 -36.42
C ILE A 75 -4.59 -20.09 -36.31
N GLN A 76 -4.47 -18.79 -36.02
CA GLN A 76 -5.64 -17.92 -35.90
C GLN A 76 -6.29 -17.54 -37.25
N SER A 77 -5.58 -17.62 -38.37
CA SER A 77 -6.10 -17.22 -39.68
C SER A 77 -6.59 -18.35 -40.58
N GLN A 78 -6.32 -19.62 -40.26
CA GLN A 78 -6.62 -20.75 -41.16
C GLN A 78 -7.64 -21.77 -40.63
N ILE A 79 -7.90 -21.80 -39.32
CA ILE A 79 -8.83 -22.79 -38.72
C ILE A 79 -10.28 -22.28 -38.64
N LEU A 80 -10.54 -20.97 -38.69
CA LEU A 80 -11.89 -20.42 -38.55
C LEU A 80 -12.67 -20.28 -39.88
N GLY A 81 -12.03 -20.47 -41.04
CA GLY A 81 -12.70 -20.38 -42.35
C GLY A 81 -13.22 -21.71 -42.92
N GLY A 82 -12.65 -22.85 -42.52
CA GLY A 82 -12.88 -24.15 -43.18
C GLY A 82 -13.70 -25.17 -42.38
N LEU A 83 -13.81 -25.03 -41.06
CA LEU A 83 -14.47 -26.03 -40.21
C LEU A 83 -15.99 -25.83 -40.03
N LEU A 84 -16.54 -24.69 -40.46
CA LEU A 84 -17.97 -24.38 -40.28
C LEU A 84 -18.87 -24.78 -41.47
N SER A 85 -18.34 -25.28 -42.60
CA SER A 85 -19.20 -25.68 -43.73
C SER A 85 -19.40 -27.20 -43.88
N ASN A 86 -18.57 -28.06 -43.27
CA ASN A 86 -18.61 -29.51 -43.52
C ASN A 86 -18.95 -30.39 -42.29
N ILE A 87 -19.07 -29.82 -41.09
CA ILE A 87 -19.59 -30.54 -39.92
C ILE A 87 -21.13 -30.63 -39.93
N ASN A 88 -21.82 -29.82 -40.76
CA ASN A 88 -23.28 -29.78 -40.85
C ASN A 88 -23.93 -30.89 -41.70
N THR A 89 -23.18 -31.82 -42.30
CA THR A 89 -23.75 -32.87 -43.18
C THR A 89 -23.59 -34.30 -42.68
N GLY A 90 -22.86 -34.54 -41.57
CA GLY A 90 -22.96 -35.78 -40.78
C GLY A 90 -22.71 -37.11 -41.50
N LYS A 91 -22.01 -37.13 -42.63
CA LYS A 91 -21.70 -38.37 -43.39
C LYS A 91 -20.21 -38.74 -43.26
N PRO A 92 -19.87 -40.02 -43.01
CA PRO A 92 -18.48 -40.48 -42.93
C PRO A 92 -17.79 -40.32 -44.30
N GLY A 93 -16.53 -39.85 -44.27
CA GLY A 93 -15.79 -39.53 -45.49
C GLY A 93 -14.35 -39.10 -45.21
N ARG A 94 -13.48 -39.29 -46.21
CA ARG A 94 -12.05 -38.96 -46.17
C ARG A 94 -11.79 -37.65 -46.89
N MET A 95 -11.18 -36.69 -46.21
CA MET A 95 -10.69 -35.44 -46.78
C MET A 95 -9.17 -35.51 -46.87
N VAL A 96 -8.61 -35.25 -48.06
CA VAL A 96 -7.17 -35.20 -48.27
C VAL A 96 -6.79 -33.77 -48.61
N THR A 97 -5.90 -33.21 -47.81
CA THR A 97 -5.25 -31.91 -48.02
C THR A 97 -3.77 -32.12 -48.35
N ASN A 98 -3.07 -31.05 -48.72
CA ASN A 98 -1.65 -31.13 -49.06
C ASN A 98 -0.80 -31.60 -47.88
N ASP A 99 -1.13 -31.16 -46.65
CA ASP A 99 -0.35 -31.45 -45.45
C ASP A 99 -1.01 -32.47 -44.50
N TYR A 100 -2.32 -32.71 -44.60
CA TYR A 100 -3.05 -33.61 -43.70
C TYR A 100 -4.08 -34.47 -44.44
N ILE A 101 -4.25 -35.71 -43.97
CA ILE A 101 -5.33 -36.63 -44.32
C ILE A 101 -6.28 -36.69 -43.13
N VAL A 102 -7.55 -36.41 -43.34
CA VAL A 102 -8.57 -36.37 -42.30
C VAL A 102 -9.63 -37.42 -42.61
N ASP A 103 -9.69 -38.46 -41.80
CA ASP A 103 -10.65 -39.55 -41.91
C ASP A 103 -11.74 -39.41 -40.85
N ILE A 104 -12.98 -39.16 -41.30
CA ILE A 104 -14.16 -39.09 -40.43
C ILE A 104 -14.80 -40.48 -40.40
N ALA A 105 -14.70 -41.17 -39.27
CA ALA A 105 -15.34 -42.45 -39.03
C ALA A 105 -16.43 -42.31 -37.96
N ASN A 106 -17.55 -43.01 -38.16
CA ASN A 106 -18.54 -43.19 -37.11
C ASN A 106 -18.37 -44.61 -36.55
N ARG A 107 -17.94 -44.73 -35.29
CA ARG A 107 -17.86 -46.01 -34.57
C ARG A 107 -18.69 -45.88 -33.30
N ASP A 108 -19.58 -46.83 -33.08
CA ASP A 108 -20.43 -46.94 -31.88
C ASP A 108 -21.23 -45.67 -31.55
N GLY A 109 -21.72 -44.97 -32.59
CA GLY A 109 -22.59 -43.80 -32.43
C GLY A 109 -21.88 -42.50 -32.04
N GLN A 110 -20.55 -42.49 -32.06
CA GLN A 110 -19.74 -41.29 -31.86
C GLN A 110 -18.90 -40.98 -33.10
N LEU A 111 -18.84 -39.70 -33.46
CA LEU A 111 -18.01 -39.24 -34.57
C LEU A 111 -16.56 -39.21 -34.09
N GLN A 112 -15.71 -40.03 -34.71
CA GLN A 112 -14.28 -40.08 -34.48
C GLN A 112 -13.56 -39.52 -35.70
N LEU A 113 -12.73 -38.51 -35.48
CA LEU A 113 -11.92 -37.88 -36.49
C LEU A 113 -10.46 -38.30 -36.33
N ASN A 114 -9.89 -38.95 -37.34
CA ASN A 114 -8.47 -39.26 -37.38
C ASN A 114 -7.77 -38.28 -38.32
N VAL A 115 -6.87 -37.46 -37.79
CA VAL A 115 -6.07 -36.51 -38.57
C VAL A 115 -4.65 -37.04 -38.66
N THR A 116 -4.24 -37.46 -39.85
CA THR A 116 -2.88 -37.91 -40.14
C THR A 116 -2.10 -36.81 -40.84
N ASP A 117 -0.98 -36.40 -40.25
CA ASP A 117 -0.01 -35.50 -40.88
C ASP A 117 0.74 -36.25 -41.99
N ARG A 118 0.79 -35.66 -43.19
CA ARG A 118 1.36 -36.30 -44.38
C ARG A 118 2.88 -36.17 -44.47
N LYS A 119 3.49 -35.21 -43.76
CA LYS A 119 4.94 -35.02 -43.70
C LYS A 119 5.58 -35.86 -42.60
N THR A 120 4.90 -36.02 -41.46
CA THR A 120 5.44 -36.75 -40.29
C THR A 120 4.85 -38.15 -40.10
N GLY A 121 3.72 -38.46 -40.74
CA GLY A 121 3.01 -39.74 -40.63
C GLY A 121 2.27 -39.95 -39.32
N GLN A 122 2.27 -38.96 -38.41
CA GLN A 122 1.62 -39.08 -37.11
C GLN A 122 0.11 -38.89 -37.24
N THR A 123 -0.67 -39.74 -36.57
CA THR A 123 -2.15 -39.66 -36.56
C THR A 123 -2.66 -39.24 -35.19
N SER A 124 -3.48 -38.19 -35.17
CA SER A 124 -4.19 -37.70 -33.99
C SER A 124 -5.67 -38.07 -34.07
N THR A 125 -6.19 -38.72 -33.03
CA THR A 125 -7.59 -39.14 -32.97
C THR A 125 -8.38 -38.22 -32.05
N ILE A 126 -9.45 -37.64 -32.58
CA ILE A 126 -10.37 -36.76 -31.86
C ILE A 126 -11.73 -37.46 -31.78
N GLN A 127 -12.20 -37.75 -30.58
CA GLN A 127 -13.53 -38.31 -30.36
C GLN A 127 -14.51 -37.19 -29.98
N VAL A 128 -15.59 -37.07 -30.75
CA VAL A 128 -16.65 -36.08 -30.51
C VAL A 128 -17.83 -36.78 -29.86
N SER A 129 -17.95 -36.63 -28.54
CA SER A 129 -19.04 -37.15 -27.73
C SER A 129 -19.92 -36.00 -27.23
N GLY A 130 -21.25 -36.07 -27.40
CA GLY A 130 -22.18 -35.22 -26.66
C GLY A 130 -22.94 -34.10 -27.41
N LEU A 131 -23.02 -34.11 -28.74
CA LEU A 131 -23.90 -33.19 -29.48
C LEU A 131 -25.33 -33.75 -29.57
N GLN A 132 -26.11 -33.74 -28.48
CA GLN A 132 -27.55 -34.02 -28.55
C GLN A 132 -28.34 -32.76 -28.93
N ASN A 133 -28.42 -32.48 -30.23
CA ASN A 133 -29.42 -31.56 -30.79
C ASN A 133 -30.38 -32.36 -31.67
N ASN A 134 -31.24 -33.19 -31.05
CA ASN A 134 -32.35 -33.83 -31.76
C ASN A 134 -33.46 -32.80 -31.99
N SER A 135 -33.49 -32.25 -33.20
CA SER A 135 -34.64 -31.48 -33.69
C SER A 135 -35.70 -32.49 -34.16
N THR A 136 -36.62 -32.87 -33.27
CA THR A 136 -37.83 -33.62 -33.68
C THR A 136 -38.95 -32.65 -33.98
N ASP A 137 -39.20 -32.42 -35.28
CA ASP A 137 -40.37 -31.75 -35.81
C ASP A 137 -41.62 -32.62 -35.60
N PHE A 138 -42.44 -32.31 -34.61
CA PHE A 138 -43.87 -32.64 -34.64
C PHE A 138 -44.68 -31.66 -33.77
N LEU A 139 -45.74 -31.10 -34.38
CA LEU A 139 -46.93 -30.44 -33.81
C LEU A 139 -46.92 -28.90 -33.62
N SER A 140 -47.65 -28.24 -34.54
CA SER A 140 -48.65 -27.16 -34.39
C SER A 140 -48.41 -25.94 -33.44
N PRO A 141 -48.53 -24.69 -33.94
CA PRO A 141 -48.08 -23.48 -33.26
C PRO A 141 -49.25 -22.69 -32.64
N SER A 142 -49.43 -22.68 -31.32
CA SER A 142 -50.09 -21.53 -30.66
C SER A 142 -50.08 -21.55 -29.12
N PHE A 143 -49.97 -22.70 -28.47
CA PHE A 143 -50.16 -22.74 -27.00
C PHE A 143 -48.85 -22.75 -26.19
N ILE A 144 -47.80 -23.40 -26.71
CA ILE A 144 -46.51 -23.57 -26.01
C ILE A 144 -45.69 -22.27 -25.99
N ARG A 145 -45.83 -21.41 -27.02
CA ARG A 145 -45.06 -20.17 -27.17
C ARG A 145 -45.31 -19.16 -26.05
N LYS A 146 -46.53 -19.11 -25.48
CA LYS A 146 -46.86 -18.20 -24.37
C LYS A 146 -46.27 -18.64 -23.02
N ILE A 147 -46.29 -19.94 -22.74
CA ILE A 147 -45.78 -20.50 -21.48
C ILE A 147 -44.25 -20.52 -21.46
N ILE A 148 -43.61 -20.87 -22.59
CA ILE A 148 -42.14 -20.85 -22.71
C ILE A 148 -41.62 -19.40 -22.63
N MET A 149 -42.26 -18.45 -23.31
CA MET A 149 -41.79 -17.06 -23.32
C MET A 149 -41.97 -16.37 -21.96
N GLN A 150 -43.02 -16.73 -21.20
CA GLN A 150 -43.25 -16.22 -19.84
C GLN A 150 -42.30 -16.84 -18.80
N ARG A 151 -41.95 -18.13 -18.92
CA ARG A 151 -40.96 -18.77 -18.05
C ARG A 151 -39.52 -18.36 -18.39
N LEU A 152 -39.22 -18.11 -19.67
CA LEU A 152 -37.94 -17.57 -20.11
C LEU A 152 -37.72 -16.15 -19.60
N PHE A 153 -38.75 -15.29 -19.63
CA PHE A 153 -38.67 -13.94 -19.08
C PHE A 153 -38.42 -13.94 -17.57
N LEU A 154 -39.03 -14.89 -16.84
CA LEU A 154 -38.79 -15.05 -15.41
C LEU A 154 -37.35 -15.54 -15.10
N LEU A 155 -36.83 -16.45 -15.92
CA LEU A 155 -35.49 -17.00 -15.75
C LEU A 155 -34.39 -15.98 -16.10
N VAL A 156 -34.61 -15.16 -17.14
CA VAL A 156 -33.73 -14.02 -17.48
C VAL A 156 -33.78 -12.95 -16.39
N ALA A 157 -34.95 -12.66 -15.82
CA ALA A 157 -35.07 -11.71 -14.71
C ALA A 157 -34.32 -12.18 -13.45
N VAL A 158 -34.35 -13.49 -13.14
CA VAL A 158 -33.58 -14.08 -12.03
C VAL A 158 -32.07 -14.02 -12.32
N MET A 159 -31.62 -14.28 -13.55
CA MET A 159 -30.21 -14.17 -13.92
C MET A 159 -29.67 -12.73 -13.90
N LEU A 160 -30.51 -11.74 -14.23
CA LEU A 160 -30.15 -10.32 -14.15
C LEU A 160 -30.04 -9.82 -12.69
N LEU A 161 -30.66 -10.53 -11.74
CA LEU A 161 -30.58 -10.23 -10.30
C LEU A 161 -29.38 -10.91 -9.60
N SER A 162 -28.74 -11.91 -10.23
CA SER A 162 -27.52 -12.55 -9.72
C SER A 162 -26.25 -11.88 -10.25
N GLY A 163 -26.19 -10.55 -10.18
CA GLY A 163 -24.96 -9.80 -10.38
C GLY A 163 -24.11 -9.82 -9.11
N CYS A 164 -23.11 -10.69 -9.04
CA CYS A 164 -22.09 -10.60 -8.00
C CYS A 164 -21.02 -9.58 -8.42
N LEU A 165 -20.84 -8.51 -7.64
CA LEU A 165 -19.70 -7.58 -7.81
C LEU A 165 -18.42 -8.32 -7.42
N THR A 166 -17.77 -8.96 -8.39
CA THR A 166 -16.46 -9.63 -8.23
C THR A 166 -15.27 -8.69 -8.49
N ALA A 167 -15.55 -7.45 -8.90
CA ALA A 167 -14.52 -6.44 -9.06
C ALA A 167 -13.92 -6.11 -7.68
N PRO A 168 -12.59 -6.04 -7.56
CA PRO A 168 -11.96 -5.58 -6.33
C PRO A 168 -12.50 -4.17 -6.00
N PRO A 169 -12.74 -3.86 -4.72
CA PRO A 169 -13.14 -2.51 -4.33
C PRO A 169 -12.10 -1.53 -4.86
N LYS A 170 -12.56 -0.49 -5.58
CA LYS A 170 -11.67 0.61 -5.98
C LYS A 170 -11.10 1.25 -4.72
N GLU A 171 -9.84 1.69 -4.79
CA GLU A 171 -9.15 2.35 -3.67
C GLU A 171 -10.06 3.38 -3.00
N ALA A 172 -10.39 3.14 -1.73
CA ALA A 172 -11.35 3.96 -0.99
C ALA A 172 -10.84 5.38 -0.73
N ALA A 173 -9.52 5.58 -0.76
CA ALA A 173 -8.87 6.86 -0.59
C ALA A 173 -7.69 7.00 -1.57
N ARG A 174 -7.53 8.18 -2.15
CA ARG A 174 -6.37 8.50 -2.99
C ARG A 174 -5.12 8.64 -2.11
N PRO A 175 -3.95 8.18 -2.55
CA PRO A 175 -2.70 8.47 -1.86
C PRO A 175 -2.51 9.98 -1.74
N THR A 176 -2.39 10.47 -0.51
CA THR A 176 -2.03 11.85 -0.19
C THR A 176 -0.74 11.86 0.62
N LEU A 177 0.01 12.96 0.56
CA LEU A 177 1.05 13.21 1.56
C LEU A 177 0.44 13.11 2.95
N MET A 178 1.19 12.56 3.90
CA MET A 178 0.76 12.38 5.28
C MET A 178 0.16 13.69 5.81
N PRO A 179 -1.10 13.74 6.26
CA PRO A 179 -1.66 14.92 6.89
C PRO A 179 -0.81 15.26 8.11
N ARG A 180 -0.24 16.47 8.14
CA ARG A 180 0.64 16.92 9.22
C ARG A 180 -0.10 17.88 10.14
N ALA A 181 0.16 17.75 11.44
CA ALA A 181 -0.45 18.57 12.49
C ALA A 181 0.14 19.99 12.50
N GLN A 182 -0.34 20.86 13.38
CA GLN A 182 0.22 22.21 13.55
C GLN A 182 1.69 22.19 13.92
N SER A 183 2.17 21.18 14.68
CA SER A 183 3.58 20.98 15.01
C SER A 183 4.48 21.07 13.78
N TYR A 184 4.04 20.54 12.64
CA TYR A 184 4.78 20.61 11.38
C TYR A 184 4.82 22.02 10.78
N LYS A 185 3.69 22.74 10.83
CA LYS A 185 3.63 24.13 10.35
C LYS A 185 4.55 25.01 11.19
N ASP A 186 4.50 24.85 12.50
CA ASP A 186 5.36 25.58 13.44
C ASP A 186 6.84 25.25 13.19
N LEU A 187 7.19 23.97 13.01
CA LEU A 187 8.55 23.50 12.73
C LEU A 187 9.12 24.09 11.42
N THR A 188 8.33 24.13 10.36
CA THR A 188 8.78 24.61 9.04
C THR A 188 8.88 26.13 8.96
N HIS A 189 8.15 26.87 9.80
CA HIS A 189 8.13 28.33 9.85
C HIS A 189 9.05 28.92 10.92
N LEU A 190 9.94 28.11 11.50
CA LEU A 190 10.97 28.61 12.43
C LEU A 190 11.87 29.68 11.77
N PRO A 191 12.30 30.70 12.53
CA PRO A 191 13.30 31.65 12.07
C PRO A 191 14.62 30.93 11.76
N ALA A 192 15.38 31.43 10.79
CA ALA A 192 16.58 30.75 10.31
C ALA A 192 17.78 30.93 11.27
N PRO A 193 18.68 29.94 11.39
CA PRO A 193 19.96 30.11 12.09
C PRO A 193 20.97 30.88 11.22
N THR A 194 22.07 31.32 11.84
CA THR A 194 23.25 31.88 11.14
C THR A 194 23.85 30.91 10.12
N GLY A 195 23.73 29.61 10.37
CA GLY A 195 24.14 28.54 9.49
C GLY A 195 23.51 27.22 9.91
N LYS A 196 23.33 26.30 8.96
CA LYS A 196 22.79 24.98 9.27
C LYS A 196 23.81 24.15 10.05
N ILE A 197 23.33 23.43 11.06
CA ILE A 197 24.17 22.63 11.95
C ILE A 197 24.23 21.18 11.47
N PHE A 198 25.43 20.63 11.30
CA PHE A 198 25.60 19.20 11.04
C PHE A 198 25.27 18.39 12.30
N VAL A 199 24.40 17.40 12.17
CA VAL A 199 23.97 16.53 13.26
C VAL A 199 24.02 15.08 12.83
N SER A 200 24.55 14.21 13.68
CA SER A 200 24.46 12.75 13.48
C SER A 200 23.26 12.19 14.25
N VAL A 201 22.45 11.35 13.60
CA VAL A 201 21.31 10.67 14.24
C VAL A 201 21.54 9.18 14.14
N TYR A 202 21.65 8.50 15.29
CA TYR A 202 21.90 7.06 15.33
C TYR A 202 20.59 6.27 15.36
N ASN A 203 19.91 6.29 16.50
CA ASN A 203 18.66 5.57 16.69
C ASN A 203 17.81 6.24 17.76
N ILE A 204 16.49 6.22 17.56
CA ILE A 204 15.51 6.40 18.63
C ILE A 204 14.91 5.05 18.94
N GLN A 205 15.09 4.60 20.17
CA GLN A 205 14.58 3.30 20.62
C GLN A 205 13.17 3.44 21.19
N ASP A 206 12.37 2.41 20.99
CA ASP A 206 11.11 2.25 21.72
C ASP A 206 11.42 1.59 23.07
N GLU A 207 11.44 2.41 24.13
CA GLU A 207 11.66 1.98 25.51
C GLU A 207 10.32 1.82 26.27
N THR A 208 9.18 1.91 25.58
CA THR A 208 7.86 1.77 26.22
C THR A 208 7.56 0.34 26.67
N GLY A 209 8.15 -0.64 25.98
CA GLY A 209 7.87 -2.07 26.18
C GLY A 209 6.42 -2.47 25.88
N GLN A 210 5.64 -1.64 25.17
CA GLN A 210 4.22 -1.86 24.95
C GLN A 210 3.93 -2.62 23.66
N PHE A 211 3.01 -3.58 23.75
CA PHE A 211 2.46 -4.34 22.63
C PHE A 211 0.95 -4.12 22.53
N LYS A 212 0.39 -4.28 21.32
CA LYS A 212 -1.05 -4.16 21.12
C LYS A 212 -1.79 -5.30 21.84
N PRO A 213 -2.89 -5.02 22.56
CA PRO A 213 -3.70 -6.06 23.19
C PRO A 213 -4.46 -6.90 22.15
N TYR A 214 -5.05 -8.02 22.60
CA TYR A 214 -5.95 -8.84 21.77
C TYR A 214 -7.04 -7.96 21.12
N PRO A 215 -7.36 -8.14 19.82
CA PRO A 215 -7.06 -9.28 18.95
C PRO A 215 -5.76 -9.19 18.15
N ALA A 216 -4.88 -8.22 18.43
CA ALA A 216 -3.63 -8.09 17.71
C ALA A 216 -2.66 -9.26 18.00
N SER A 217 -1.68 -9.46 17.10
CA SER A 217 -0.59 -10.40 17.34
C SER A 217 0.29 -9.92 18.50
N ASN A 218 0.76 -10.84 19.34
CA ASN A 218 1.66 -10.55 20.47
C ASN A 218 2.99 -9.90 20.04
N PHE A 219 3.36 -9.97 18.75
CA PHE A 219 4.54 -9.28 18.20
C PHE A 219 4.24 -7.87 17.67
N SER A 220 2.97 -7.43 17.69
CA SER A 220 2.58 -6.11 17.20
C SER A 220 2.91 -5.07 18.26
N THR A 221 3.90 -4.22 18.00
CA THR A 221 4.24 -3.12 18.90
C THR A 221 3.11 -2.11 18.97
N ALA A 222 2.92 -1.52 20.15
CA ALA A 222 1.92 -0.46 20.32
C ALA A 222 2.36 0.83 19.63
N VAL A 223 3.68 1.09 19.61
CA VAL A 223 4.28 2.27 18.98
C VAL A 223 5.01 1.89 17.68
N PRO A 224 4.95 2.74 16.64
CA PRO A 224 5.74 2.54 15.41
C PRO A 224 7.25 2.56 15.66
N GLN A 225 7.97 1.64 15.03
CA GLN A 225 9.45 1.53 15.10
C GLN A 225 10.19 2.48 14.13
N SER A 226 9.51 3.52 13.65
CA SER A 226 10.01 4.45 12.62
C SER A 226 10.42 5.82 13.19
N ALA A 227 10.54 5.95 14.51
CA ALA A 227 10.87 7.19 15.20
C ALA A 227 12.18 7.84 14.70
N THR A 228 13.21 7.05 14.41
CA THR A 228 14.49 7.55 13.88
C THR A 228 14.31 8.28 12.54
N ALA A 229 13.56 7.70 11.61
CA ALA A 229 13.29 8.31 10.31
C ALA A 229 12.41 9.57 10.44
N MET A 230 11.45 9.55 11.37
CA MET A 230 10.63 10.71 11.72
C MET A 230 11.49 11.86 12.25
N LEU A 231 12.44 11.58 13.16
CA LEU A 231 13.37 12.57 13.69
C LEU A 231 14.27 13.15 12.60
N VAL A 232 14.88 12.31 11.76
CA VAL A 232 15.73 12.78 10.65
C VAL A 232 14.94 13.72 9.72
N THR A 233 13.68 13.36 9.44
CA THR A 233 12.77 14.19 8.63
C THR A 233 12.45 15.51 9.32
N ALA A 234 12.09 15.49 10.61
CA ALA A 234 11.81 16.70 11.38
C ALA A 234 13.03 17.64 11.48
N LEU A 235 14.22 17.09 11.73
CA LEU A 235 15.47 17.86 11.74
C LEU A 235 15.74 18.51 10.38
N LYS A 236 15.50 17.80 9.27
CA LYS A 236 15.64 18.35 7.92
C LYS A 236 14.60 19.43 7.61
N ASP A 237 13.34 19.18 7.94
CA ASP A 237 12.21 20.07 7.66
C ASP A 237 12.24 21.35 8.51
N SER A 238 12.90 21.30 9.68
CA SER A 238 13.17 22.49 10.49
C SER A 238 13.99 23.56 9.75
N ARG A 239 14.78 23.17 8.74
CA ARG A 239 15.80 23.99 8.06
C ARG A 239 16.97 24.43 8.97
N TRP A 240 17.05 23.97 10.22
CA TRP A 240 18.15 24.24 11.14
C TRP A 240 19.30 23.25 10.98
N PHE A 241 19.00 21.99 10.64
CA PHE A 241 19.99 20.92 10.69
C PHE A 241 20.28 20.32 9.31
N ILE A 242 21.47 19.74 9.18
CA ILE A 242 21.84 18.82 8.11
C ILE A 242 22.09 17.46 8.77
N PRO A 243 21.08 16.56 8.76
CA PRO A 243 21.24 15.21 9.28
C PRO A 243 22.25 14.42 8.45
N LEU A 244 23.17 13.77 9.14
CA LEU A 244 24.14 12.86 8.55
C LEU A 244 23.64 11.42 8.69
N GLU A 245 23.72 10.66 7.60
CA GLU A 245 23.33 9.25 7.58
C GLU A 245 24.28 8.43 8.48
N ARG A 246 23.71 7.82 9.53
CA ARG A 246 24.41 6.88 10.41
C ARG A 246 23.68 5.55 10.56
N GLN A 247 22.36 5.51 10.38
CA GLN A 247 21.57 4.28 10.41
C GLN A 247 22.02 3.31 9.31
N GLY A 248 22.22 3.81 8.08
CA GLY A 248 22.74 3.06 6.94
C GLY A 248 24.26 3.12 6.73
N LEU A 249 25.06 3.47 7.75
CA LEU A 249 26.49 3.76 7.57
C LEU A 249 27.27 2.62 6.91
N GLN A 250 26.96 1.36 7.23
CA GLN A 250 27.65 0.21 6.64
C GLN A 250 27.44 0.14 5.13
N ASN A 251 26.22 0.41 4.65
CA ASN A 251 25.91 0.44 3.22
C ASN A 251 26.67 1.56 2.53
N LEU A 252 26.73 2.74 3.15
CA LEU A 252 27.50 3.89 2.66
C LEU A 252 29.00 3.55 2.54
N LEU A 253 29.58 2.92 3.56
CA LEU A 253 30.99 2.52 3.54
C LEU A 253 31.27 1.46 2.48
N ASN A 254 30.35 0.51 2.29
CA ASN A 254 30.46 -0.51 1.23
C ASN A 254 30.42 0.13 -0.16
N GLU A 255 29.48 1.04 -0.41
CA GLU A 255 29.39 1.77 -1.69
C GLU A 255 30.66 2.55 -1.99
N ARG A 256 31.22 3.23 -0.99
CA ARG A 256 32.48 3.96 -1.14
C ARG A 256 33.68 3.06 -1.41
N LYS A 257 33.69 1.84 -0.86
CA LYS A 257 34.72 0.83 -1.19
C LYS A 257 34.59 0.37 -2.63
N ILE A 258 33.37 0.13 -3.11
CA ILE A 258 33.09 -0.25 -4.51
C ILE A 258 33.56 0.86 -5.45
N ILE A 259 33.21 2.12 -5.18
CA ILE A 259 33.63 3.26 -5.99
C ILE A 259 35.16 3.37 -6.03
N ARG A 260 35.84 3.18 -4.89
CA ARG A 260 37.32 3.21 -4.84
C ARG A 260 37.93 2.11 -5.71
N ALA A 261 37.44 0.88 -5.60
CA ALA A 261 37.92 -0.25 -6.39
C ALA A 261 37.64 -0.07 -7.90
N ALA A 262 36.50 0.53 -8.27
CA ALA A 262 36.18 0.80 -9.67
C ALA A 262 37.09 1.88 -10.30
N GLN A 263 37.57 2.84 -9.50
CA GLN A 263 38.36 3.97 -9.97
C GLN A 263 39.88 3.77 -9.85
N GLU A 264 40.35 2.80 -9.06
CA GLU A 264 41.78 2.61 -8.76
C GLU A 264 42.62 2.32 -10.01
N ASN A 265 42.04 1.62 -10.99
CA ASN A 265 42.71 1.25 -12.24
C ASN A 265 42.67 2.37 -13.29
N GLY A 266 42.02 3.50 -13.01
CA GLY A 266 41.95 4.65 -13.94
C GLY A 266 41.18 4.40 -15.24
N THR A 267 40.49 3.26 -15.36
CA THR A 267 39.74 2.84 -16.55
C THR A 267 38.28 3.31 -16.54
N VAL A 268 37.81 3.88 -15.42
CA VAL A 268 36.43 4.36 -15.32
C VAL A 268 36.21 5.53 -16.29
N ALA A 269 35.11 5.48 -17.03
CA ALA A 269 34.73 6.56 -17.94
C ALA A 269 34.57 7.88 -17.16
N ILE A 270 35.06 8.99 -17.73
CA ILE A 270 35.17 10.29 -17.02
C ILE A 270 33.81 10.80 -16.49
N ASN A 271 32.72 10.47 -17.18
CA ASN A 271 31.33 10.72 -16.79
C ASN A 271 30.89 9.93 -15.55
N ASN A 272 31.52 8.80 -15.24
CA ASN A 272 31.22 7.95 -14.09
C ASN A 272 32.23 8.13 -12.94
N ARG A 273 33.15 9.10 -13.04
CA ARG A 273 34.14 9.36 -12.01
C ARG A 273 33.52 10.19 -10.88
N ILE A 274 33.12 9.51 -9.81
CA ILE A 274 32.58 10.12 -8.60
C ILE A 274 33.73 10.59 -7.70
N PRO A 275 33.92 11.91 -7.46
CA PRO A 275 34.94 12.38 -6.53
C PRO A 275 34.55 12.02 -5.09
N LEU A 276 35.29 11.10 -4.48
CA LEU A 276 35.07 10.71 -3.09
C LEU A 276 35.71 11.69 -2.11
N GLN A 277 34.93 12.63 -1.56
CA GLN A 277 35.33 13.44 -0.41
C GLN A 277 35.21 12.65 0.90
N SER A 278 36.00 12.97 1.92
CA SER A 278 35.85 12.40 3.27
C SER A 278 34.42 12.58 3.81
N LEU A 279 33.94 11.61 4.60
CA LEU A 279 32.62 11.71 5.20
C LEU A 279 32.55 12.93 6.13
N THR A 280 31.53 13.75 5.98
CA THR A 280 31.27 14.88 6.86
C THR A 280 31.12 14.41 8.31
N ALA A 281 31.78 15.10 9.23
CA ALA A 281 31.65 14.89 10.66
C ALA A 281 30.64 15.88 11.25
N ALA A 282 30.01 15.50 12.36
CA ALA A 282 29.16 16.38 13.15
C ALA A 282 29.78 16.58 14.54
N ASN A 283 29.65 17.80 15.07
CA ASN A 283 30.13 18.12 16.42
C ASN A 283 29.14 17.67 17.50
N ILE A 284 27.87 17.48 17.11
CA ILE A 284 26.81 17.01 17.97
C ILE A 284 26.14 15.78 17.36
N MET A 285 25.68 14.90 18.24
CA MET A 285 24.76 13.84 17.88
C MET A 285 23.46 13.99 18.65
N VAL A 286 22.35 13.65 18.00
CA VAL A 286 21.04 13.62 18.63
C VAL A 286 20.61 12.18 18.78
N GLU A 287 20.20 11.85 19.99
CA GLU A 287 19.66 10.56 20.37
C GLU A 287 18.32 10.79 21.08
N GLY A 288 17.54 9.73 21.22
CA GLY A 288 16.29 9.81 21.94
C GLY A 288 15.70 8.44 22.20
N SER A 289 14.61 8.46 22.94
CA SER A 289 13.85 7.28 23.28
C SER A 289 12.37 7.63 23.36
N ILE A 290 11.50 6.72 22.92
CA ILE A 290 10.08 6.77 23.24
C ILE A 290 9.95 6.17 24.64
N ILE A 291 9.70 7.03 25.62
CA ILE A 291 9.79 6.67 27.05
C ILE A 291 8.44 6.26 27.65
N GLY A 292 7.33 6.57 26.98
CA GLY A 292 6.01 6.19 27.45
C GLY A 292 4.98 6.18 26.34
N TYR A 293 4.09 5.19 26.39
CA TYR A 293 2.91 5.09 25.56
C TYR A 293 1.73 4.63 26.42
N GLU A 294 0.63 5.35 26.35
CA GLU A 294 -0.63 4.97 26.99
C GLU A 294 -1.79 5.17 26.01
N SER A 295 -2.66 4.17 25.90
CA SER A 295 -3.83 4.22 25.02
C SER A 295 -5.07 3.77 25.80
N ASN A 296 -6.06 4.64 25.90
CA ASN A 296 -7.30 4.38 26.64
C ASN A 296 -8.52 4.72 25.78
N VAL A 297 -9.50 3.81 25.73
CA VAL A 297 -10.83 4.11 25.18
C VAL A 297 -11.63 4.83 26.26
N LYS A 298 -12.13 6.03 25.94
CA LYS A 298 -13.00 6.84 26.81
C LYS A 298 -14.36 7.04 26.15
N SER A 299 -15.40 7.23 26.95
CA SER A 299 -16.72 7.67 26.50
C SER A 299 -17.14 8.93 27.25
N GLY A 300 -17.92 9.79 26.62
CA GLY A 300 -18.45 11.01 27.24
C GLY A 300 -17.38 12.04 27.64
N GLY A 301 -17.74 12.90 28.59
CA GLY A 301 -16.85 13.92 29.16
C GLY A 301 -16.47 15.05 28.19
N VAL A 302 -15.34 15.70 28.49
CA VAL A 302 -14.83 16.85 27.74
C VAL A 302 -14.60 16.49 26.26
N GLY A 303 -14.06 15.30 25.96
CA GLY A 303 -13.82 14.83 24.59
C GLY A 303 -15.12 14.69 23.77
N ALA A 304 -16.21 14.18 24.36
CA ALA A 304 -17.49 14.07 23.65
C ALA A 304 -18.07 15.44 23.28
N ARG A 305 -17.94 16.43 24.17
CA ARG A 305 -18.35 17.82 23.90
C ARG A 305 -17.53 18.45 22.77
N TYR A 306 -16.22 18.22 22.73
CA TYR A 306 -15.33 18.76 21.71
C TYR A 306 -15.55 18.15 20.33
N PHE A 307 -15.81 16.84 20.25
CA PHE A 307 -16.12 16.19 18.98
C PHE A 307 -17.57 16.43 18.52
N GLY A 308 -18.44 16.89 19.42
CA GLY A 308 -19.89 17.02 19.16
C GLY A 308 -20.57 15.65 19.02
N ILE A 309 -20.05 14.64 19.72
CA ILE A 309 -20.55 13.26 19.70
C ILE A 309 -21.41 12.99 20.94
N GLY A 310 -22.29 11.99 20.85
CA GLY A 310 -23.17 11.61 21.95
C GLY A 310 -22.39 11.16 23.19
N ALA A 311 -23.00 11.26 24.37
CA ALA A 311 -22.38 10.86 25.63
C ALA A 311 -21.91 9.38 25.63
N ASP A 312 -22.59 8.54 24.84
CA ASP A 312 -22.30 7.11 24.73
C ASP A 312 -21.31 6.78 23.60
N THR A 313 -20.89 7.76 22.79
CA THR A 313 -19.90 7.53 21.72
C THR A 313 -18.51 7.38 22.32
N GLN A 314 -17.86 6.25 22.00
CA GLN A 314 -16.50 5.95 22.42
C GLN A 314 -15.49 6.64 21.49
N TYR A 315 -14.39 7.12 22.08
CA TYR A 315 -13.22 7.65 21.40
C TYR A 315 -11.95 7.12 22.07
N GLN A 316 -10.85 7.12 21.33
CA GLN A 316 -9.55 6.68 21.81
C GLN A 316 -8.71 7.89 22.20
N LEU A 317 -7.97 7.77 23.31
CA LEU A 317 -6.98 8.74 23.76
C LEU A 317 -5.62 8.05 23.76
N ASP A 318 -4.73 8.54 22.92
CA ASP A 318 -3.36 8.05 22.77
C ASP A 318 -2.38 9.11 23.27
N GLN A 319 -1.57 8.76 24.26
CA GLN A 319 -0.54 9.62 24.83
C GLN A 319 0.85 9.02 24.60
N ILE A 320 1.75 9.84 24.06
CA ILE A 320 3.13 9.45 23.76
C ILE A 320 4.07 10.44 24.42
N ALA A 321 5.08 9.91 25.11
CA ALA A 321 6.19 10.67 25.64
C ALA A 321 7.49 10.30 24.91
N VAL A 322 8.21 11.31 24.43
CA VAL A 322 9.50 11.19 23.74
C VAL A 322 10.55 12.01 24.47
N ASN A 323 11.70 11.41 24.75
CA ASN A 323 12.91 12.12 25.15
C ASN A 323 13.79 12.32 23.92
N LEU A 324 14.29 13.54 23.73
CA LEU A 324 15.36 13.85 22.77
C LEU A 324 16.51 14.54 23.51
N ARG A 325 17.74 14.14 23.22
CA ARG A 325 18.95 14.68 23.83
C ARG A 325 20.02 15.00 22.80
N VAL A 326 20.75 16.08 23.03
CA VAL A 326 21.90 16.52 22.23
C VAL A 326 23.16 16.21 23.01
N VAL A 327 24.07 15.45 22.41
CA VAL A 327 25.34 15.04 23.02
C VAL A 327 26.50 15.68 22.24
N ASN A 328 27.45 16.25 22.98
CA ASN A 328 28.70 16.75 22.42
C ASN A 328 29.61 15.57 22.06
N VAL A 329 29.96 15.41 20.78
CA VAL A 329 30.78 14.29 20.31
C VAL A 329 32.21 14.36 20.85
N SER A 330 32.72 15.56 21.17
CA SER A 330 34.09 15.75 21.67
C SER A 330 34.26 15.43 23.15
N THR A 331 33.24 15.70 23.98
CA THR A 331 33.33 15.54 25.45
C THR A 331 32.46 14.41 26.00
N GLY A 332 31.43 13.98 25.26
CA GLY A 332 30.41 13.04 25.74
C GLY A 332 29.35 13.69 26.64
N GLU A 333 29.43 15.00 26.88
CA GLU A 333 28.47 15.73 27.72
C GLU A 333 27.11 15.89 27.01
N ILE A 334 26.04 15.75 27.79
CA ILE A 334 24.67 16.05 27.32
C ILE A 334 24.46 17.55 27.40
N LEU A 335 24.41 18.22 26.25
CA LEU A 335 24.24 19.68 26.16
C LEU A 335 22.78 20.10 26.38
N SER A 336 21.84 19.28 25.93
CA SER A 336 20.39 19.49 26.03
C SER A 336 19.67 18.15 26.18
N SER A 337 18.60 18.13 26.96
CA SER A 337 17.69 16.98 27.10
C SER A 337 16.28 17.49 27.32
N VAL A 338 15.38 17.17 26.39
CA VAL A 338 13.98 17.62 26.40
C VAL A 338 13.04 16.42 26.44
N ASN A 339 11.99 16.55 27.22
CA ASN A 339 10.90 15.58 27.30
C ASN A 339 9.63 16.21 26.76
N THR A 340 9.05 15.58 25.74
CA THR A 340 7.79 16.02 25.15
C THR A 340 6.74 14.96 25.34
N SER A 341 5.56 15.36 25.83
CA SER A 341 4.38 14.53 25.88
C SER A 341 3.32 15.10 24.96
N LYS A 342 2.76 14.27 24.08
CA LYS A 342 1.61 14.63 23.24
C LYS A 342 0.47 13.68 23.51
N THR A 343 -0.74 14.23 23.54
CA THR A 343 -1.98 13.48 23.71
C THR A 343 -2.90 13.80 22.54
N ILE A 344 -3.26 12.78 21.77
CA ILE A 344 -4.20 12.89 20.67
C ILE A 344 -5.45 12.11 21.04
N LEU A 345 -6.60 12.78 20.97
CA LEU A 345 -7.88 12.10 20.99
C LEU A 345 -8.29 11.79 19.56
N SER A 346 -8.85 10.63 19.31
CA SER A 346 -9.32 10.23 17.99
C SER A 346 -10.59 9.40 18.07
N TYR A 347 -11.46 9.50 17.07
CA TYR A 347 -12.55 8.57 16.86
C TYR A 347 -12.74 8.30 15.37
N GLU A 348 -13.13 7.08 15.03
CA GLU A 348 -13.36 6.68 13.65
C GLU A 348 -14.74 7.19 13.19
N VAL A 349 -14.77 7.98 12.11
CA VAL A 349 -16.00 8.57 11.56
C VAL A 349 -16.53 7.74 10.39
N GLN A 350 -15.61 7.21 9.58
CA GLN A 350 -15.86 6.34 8.43
C GLN A 350 -14.72 5.32 8.37
N ALA A 351 -14.92 4.20 7.68
CA ALA A 351 -13.92 3.15 7.57
C ALA A 351 -12.55 3.70 7.11
N GLY A 352 -11.56 3.67 8.00
CA GLY A 352 -10.21 4.18 7.74
C GLY A 352 -10.07 5.71 7.73
N VAL A 353 -11.06 6.46 8.22
CA VAL A 353 -11.01 7.92 8.40
C VAL A 353 -11.28 8.28 9.86
N PHE A 354 -10.26 8.84 10.48
CA PHE A 354 -10.26 9.26 11.88
C PHE A 354 -10.36 10.78 11.97
N ARG A 355 -11.23 11.25 12.87
CA ARG A 355 -11.21 12.65 13.30
C ARG A 355 -10.43 12.73 14.60
N PHE A 356 -9.47 13.64 14.66
CA PHE A 356 -8.57 13.77 15.81
C PHE A 356 -8.58 15.19 16.39
N ILE A 357 -8.23 15.27 17.67
CA ILE A 357 -8.00 16.53 18.39
C ILE A 357 -6.66 16.45 19.12
N ASP A 358 -5.77 17.40 18.81
CA ASP A 358 -4.55 17.64 19.57
C ASP A 358 -4.88 18.57 20.76
N TYR A 359 -4.62 18.09 21.98
CA TYR A 359 -4.82 18.90 23.18
C TYR A 359 -3.60 19.77 23.44
N GLN A 360 -3.70 21.07 23.13
CA GLN A 360 -2.61 22.02 23.43
C GLN A 360 -2.87 22.86 24.69
N ARG A 361 -4.12 22.97 25.19
CA ARG A 361 -4.52 23.56 26.50
C ARG A 361 -6.04 23.36 26.73
N LEU A 362 -6.56 23.70 27.92
CA LEU A 362 -8.01 23.60 28.26
C LEU A 362 -8.96 24.34 27.30
N LEU A 363 -8.45 25.32 26.53
CA LEU A 363 -9.23 26.20 25.65
C LEU A 363 -8.78 26.19 24.16
N GLU A 364 -7.72 25.46 23.81
CA GLU A 364 -7.18 25.39 22.44
C GLU A 364 -7.15 23.92 22.00
N GLY A 365 -8.06 23.57 21.09
CA GLY A 365 -8.16 22.23 20.50
C GLY A 365 -8.18 22.34 18.98
N GLU A 366 -7.25 21.66 18.32
CA GLU A 366 -7.19 21.63 16.86
C GLU A 366 -7.89 20.39 16.35
N VAL A 367 -8.94 20.58 15.55
CA VAL A 367 -9.68 19.48 14.93
C VAL A 367 -9.11 19.18 13.55
N GLY A 368 -8.73 17.93 13.31
CA GLY A 368 -8.25 17.47 12.01
C GLY A 368 -8.89 16.15 11.59
N TYR A 369 -8.71 15.80 10.31
CA TYR A 369 -9.07 14.50 9.75
C TYR A 369 -7.82 13.81 9.22
N THR A 370 -7.69 12.51 9.44
CA THR A 370 -6.56 11.70 8.97
C THR A 370 -7.04 10.31 8.57
N SER A 371 -6.42 9.75 7.53
CA SER A 371 -6.59 8.34 7.16
C SER A 371 -5.49 7.44 7.76
N ASN A 372 -4.51 8.03 8.44
CA ASN A 372 -3.44 7.29 9.11
C ASN A 372 -3.81 6.92 10.54
N GLU A 373 -3.14 5.90 11.08
CA GLU A 373 -3.31 5.50 12.48
C GLU A 373 -2.97 6.68 13.43
N PRO A 374 -3.85 7.02 14.38
CA PRO A 374 -3.66 8.15 15.30
C PRO A 374 -2.33 8.13 16.07
N VAL A 375 -1.86 6.95 16.45
CA VAL A 375 -0.58 6.72 17.13
C VAL A 375 0.61 7.24 16.32
N MET A 376 0.60 7.01 14.99
CA MET A 376 1.67 7.47 14.10
C MET A 376 1.72 9.00 14.02
N LEU A 377 0.56 9.64 13.99
CA LEU A 377 0.46 11.10 14.01
C LEU A 377 0.92 11.67 15.36
N CYS A 378 0.58 11.01 16.47
CA CYS A 378 0.98 11.41 17.81
C CYS A 378 2.51 11.37 17.97
N LEU A 379 3.14 10.27 17.54
CA LEU A 379 4.59 10.11 17.58
C LEU A 379 5.29 11.17 16.73
N MET A 380 4.83 11.38 15.50
CA MET A 380 5.40 12.40 14.62
C MET A 380 5.29 13.80 15.24
N SER A 381 4.10 14.17 15.74
CA SER A 381 3.86 15.48 16.37
C SER A 381 4.71 15.68 17.63
N ALA A 382 4.91 14.63 18.44
CA ALA A 382 5.78 14.66 19.62
C ALA A 382 7.24 14.91 19.22
N ILE A 383 7.75 14.21 18.21
CA ILE A 383 9.11 14.37 17.70
C ILE A 383 9.31 15.78 17.11
N GLU A 384 8.39 16.25 16.27
CA GLU A 384 8.43 17.60 15.69
C GLU A 384 8.47 18.67 16.79
N THR A 385 7.62 18.53 17.80
CA THR A 385 7.59 19.39 18.99
C THR A 385 8.91 19.33 19.77
N GLY A 386 9.47 18.13 19.96
CA GLY A 386 10.75 17.91 20.61
C GLY A 386 11.91 18.60 19.90
N VAL A 387 11.92 18.60 18.56
CA VAL A 387 12.92 19.33 17.77
C VAL A 387 12.80 20.83 17.98
N ILE A 388 11.58 21.38 18.04
CA ILE A 388 11.38 22.80 18.33
C ILE A 388 11.91 23.15 19.73
N PHE A 389 11.63 22.32 20.74
CA PHE A 389 12.16 22.51 22.09
C PHE A 389 13.68 22.43 22.13
N LEU A 390 14.30 21.47 21.44
CA LEU A 390 15.75 21.36 21.34
C LEU A 390 16.35 22.63 20.74
N ILE A 391 15.79 23.14 19.63
CA ILE A 391 16.26 24.37 18.98
C ILE A 391 16.18 25.54 19.97
N ASN A 392 15.05 25.68 20.67
CA ASN A 392 14.83 26.76 21.62
C ASN A 392 15.80 26.70 22.81
N ASP A 393 15.96 25.52 23.43
CA ASP A 393 16.91 25.32 24.54
C ASP A 393 18.36 25.54 24.09
N GLY A 394 18.70 25.14 22.86
CA GLY A 394 20.02 25.39 22.28
C GLY A 394 20.29 26.88 22.00
N ILE A 395 19.27 27.67 21.63
CA ILE A 395 19.40 29.13 21.52
C ILE A 395 19.65 29.74 22.91
N ASP A 396 18.94 29.26 23.93
CA ASP A 396 18.98 29.82 25.29
C ASP A 396 20.29 29.51 26.00
N ARG A 397 20.87 28.34 25.72
CA ARG A 397 22.18 27.89 26.23
C ARG A 397 23.36 28.36 25.36
N GLY A 398 23.11 29.02 24.24
CA GLY A 398 24.16 29.50 23.33
C GLY A 398 24.89 28.39 22.57
N LEU A 399 24.23 27.27 22.27
CA LEU A 399 24.76 26.23 21.37
C LEU A 399 24.78 26.69 19.91
N TRP A 400 23.80 27.51 19.52
CA TRP A 400 23.65 28.05 18.17
C TRP A 400 22.89 29.37 18.19
N ASP A 401 23.00 30.11 17.08
CA ASP A 401 22.51 31.47 16.96
C ASP A 401 21.51 31.66 15.84
N LEU A 402 20.51 32.51 16.09
CA LEU A 402 19.58 33.01 15.08
C LEU A 402 20.30 33.93 14.09
N GLN A 403 19.91 33.86 12.82
CA GLN A 403 20.36 34.78 11.77
C GLN A 403 20.01 36.23 12.14
N ASN A 404 18.80 36.44 12.64
CA ASN A 404 18.34 37.72 13.18
C ASN A 404 18.06 37.58 14.68
N LYS A 405 18.87 38.24 15.52
CA LYS A 405 18.74 38.19 16.97
C LYS A 405 17.42 38.77 17.49
N ALA A 406 16.77 39.66 16.74
CA ALA A 406 15.45 40.19 17.09
C ALA A 406 14.32 39.16 16.93
N GLU A 407 14.51 38.11 16.13
CA GLU A 407 13.52 37.01 15.98
C GLU A 407 13.51 36.07 17.19
N ARG A 408 14.28 36.37 18.23
CA ARG A 408 14.25 35.65 19.50
C ARG A 408 12.89 35.77 20.22
N GLN A 409 12.08 36.77 19.85
CA GLN A 409 10.69 36.98 20.25
C GLN A 409 9.67 36.50 19.19
N ASN A 410 10.08 35.72 18.18
CA ASN A 410 9.16 35.14 17.22
C ASN A 410 8.05 34.32 17.92
N ASP A 411 6.81 34.46 17.44
CA ASP A 411 5.61 33.86 18.06
C ASP A 411 5.76 32.36 18.30
N ILE A 412 6.36 31.63 17.36
CA ILE A 412 6.56 30.17 17.48
C ILE A 412 7.58 29.89 18.59
N LEU A 413 8.74 30.54 18.57
CA LEU A 413 9.77 30.32 19.61
C LEU A 413 9.25 30.67 21.02
N VAL A 414 8.45 31.73 21.14
CA VAL A 414 7.83 32.14 22.40
C VAL A 414 6.74 31.16 22.83
N LYS A 415 5.86 30.74 21.90
CA LYS A 415 4.82 29.73 22.13
C LYS A 415 5.41 28.46 22.76
N TYR A 416 6.46 27.91 22.14
CA TYR A 416 7.08 26.69 22.64
C TYR A 416 7.88 26.94 23.92
N ARG A 417 8.49 28.11 24.14
CA ARG A 417 9.17 28.41 25.42
C ARG A 417 8.20 28.41 26.61
N HIS A 418 6.98 28.91 26.40
CA HIS A 418 5.95 28.90 27.44
C HIS A 418 5.36 27.50 27.68
N MET A 419 5.41 26.59 26.70
CA MET A 419 5.01 25.20 26.89
C MET A 419 6.05 24.35 27.64
N SER A 420 7.30 24.82 27.74
CA SER A 420 8.36 24.13 28.50
C SER A 420 8.09 24.10 30.00
N VAL A 421 7.25 25.02 30.50
CA VAL A 421 6.83 25.08 31.89
C VAL A 421 5.48 24.36 32.00
N PRO A 422 5.36 23.27 32.77
CA PRO A 422 4.05 22.67 33.03
C PRO A 422 3.12 23.75 33.57
N PRO A 423 1.86 23.86 33.11
CA PRO A 423 0.91 24.74 33.77
C PRO A 423 0.87 24.37 35.26
N GLU A 424 1.05 25.35 36.15
CA GLU A 424 0.81 25.14 37.57
C GLU A 424 -0.60 24.54 37.73
N SER A 425 -0.65 23.38 38.39
CA SER A 425 -1.88 22.59 38.59
C SER A 425 -2.92 23.33 39.40
#